data_AF-X0UI44-F1
#
_entry.id   AF-X0UI44-F1
#
_cell.length_a   1.000
_cell.length_b   1.000
_cell.length_c   1.000
_cell.angle_alpha   90.00
_cell.angle_beta   90.00
_cell.angle_gamma   90.00
#
_symmetry.space_group_name_H-M   'P 1'
#
loop_
_entity.id
_entity.type
_entity.pdbx_description
1 polymer ?
#
loop_
_entity_poly.entity_id
_entity_poly.type
_entity_poly.pdbx_seq_one_letter_code
_entity_poly.pdbx_strand_id
1 'polypeptide(L)' 'AAESYGKVSEIEYIQNLEKAHKDINLDETLREDYEFYMEDDGTFTANYGAHCDRCGFKHEFKHTEKVVV' A
#
# COMPACT_ATOMS: atom_id res chain seq x y z
N ALA A 1 5.84 13.70 10.98
CA ALA A 1 6.12 12.30 10.58
C ALA A 1 5.69 11.25 11.62
N ALA A 2 5.31 11.62 12.85
CA ALA A 2 4.87 10.66 13.89
C ALA A 2 3.34 10.48 13.99
N GLU A 3 2.53 11.35 13.39
CA GLU A 3 1.06 11.35 13.55
C GLU A 3 0.33 10.29 12.72
N SER A 4 1.01 9.59 11.82
CA SER A 4 0.38 8.60 10.92
C SER A 4 0.40 7.17 11.47
N TYR A 5 0.98 6.95 12.66
CA TYR A 5 1.10 5.63 13.27
C TYR A 5 0.15 5.51 14.46
N GLY A 6 -0.81 4.59 14.39
CA GLY A 6 -1.81 4.37 15.43
C GLY A 6 -3.05 3.66 14.91
N LYS A 7 -3.99 3.36 15.82
CA LYS A 7 -5.32 2.90 15.43
C LYS A 7 -6.16 4.11 15.04
N VAL A 8 -6.69 4.11 13.84
CA VAL A 8 -7.61 5.14 13.34
C VAL A 8 -9.02 4.57 13.23
N SER A 9 -10.03 5.45 13.10
CA SER A 9 -11.37 5.00 12.75
C SER A 9 -11.41 4.43 11.33
N GLU A 10 -12.38 3.57 11.02
CA GLU A 10 -12.56 3.03 9.67
C GLU A 10 -12.72 4.14 8.61
N ILE A 11 -13.47 5.19 8.94
CA ILE A 11 -13.68 6.34 8.04
C ILE A 11 -12.35 7.03 7.73
N GLU A 12 -11.53 7.27 8.76
CA GLU A 12 -10.22 7.89 8.60
C GLU A 12 -9.24 6.98 7.84
N TYR A 13 -9.33 5.66 8.05
CA TYR A 13 -8.56 4.69 7.27
C TYR A 13 -8.91 4.76 5.77
N ILE A 14 -10.20 4.77 5.42
CA ILE A 14 -10.65 4.88 4.02
C ILE A 14 -10.15 6.19 3.39
N GLN A 15 -10.23 7.32 4.12
CA GLN A 15 -9.71 8.60 3.64
C GLN A 15 -8.19 8.58 3.41
N ASN A 16 -7.45 7.89 4.29
CA ASN A 16 -6.00 7.75 4.14
C ASN A 16 -5.63 6.87 2.95
N LEU A 17 -6.36 5.77 2.70
CA LEU A 17 -6.19 4.93 1.52
C LEU A 17 -6.42 5.73 0.23
N GLU A 18 -7.54 6.46 0.14
CA GLU A 18 -7.84 7.30 -1.02
C GLU A 18 -6.75 8.34 -1.28
N LYS A 19 -6.16 8.90 -0.22
CA LYS A 19 -5.05 9.86 -0.33
C LYS A 19 -3.76 9.19 -0.78
N ALA A 20 -3.45 7.99 -0.29
CA ALA A 20 -2.25 7.24 -0.66
C ALA A 20 -2.28 6.76 -2.12
N HIS A 21 -3.46 6.46 -2.65
CA HIS A 21 -3.64 6.05 -4.05
C HIS A 21 -3.67 7.21 -5.04
N LYS A 22 -3.66 8.47 -4.60
CA LYS A 22 -3.51 9.61 -5.51
C LYS A 22 -2.10 9.66 -6.09
N ASP A 23 -2.00 10.17 -7.32
CA ASP A 23 -0.72 10.46 -7.94
C ASP A 23 0.03 11.50 -7.10
N ILE A 24 1.18 11.08 -6.57
CA ILE A 24 2.13 11.95 -5.89
C ILE A 24 3.24 12.30 -6.87
N ASN A 25 3.58 13.58 -6.92
CA ASN A 25 4.72 14.05 -7.70
C ASN A 25 5.97 13.77 -6.87
N LEU A 26 6.72 12.74 -7.23
CA LEU A 26 7.99 12.39 -6.60
C LEU A 26 9.12 13.05 -7.38
N ASP A 27 10.09 13.61 -6.66
CA ASP A 27 11.36 14.06 -7.29
C ASP A 27 12.21 12.86 -7.76
N GLU A 28 11.91 11.68 -7.22
CA GLU A 28 12.52 10.41 -7.58
C GLU A 28 11.81 9.77 -8.77
N THR A 29 12.59 9.13 -9.64
CA THR A 29 12.10 8.54 -10.87
C THR A 29 11.40 7.20 -10.66
N LEU A 30 11.69 6.53 -9.54
CA LEU A 30 11.14 5.23 -9.19
C LEU A 30 10.21 5.43 -7.99
N ARG A 31 8.94 5.09 -8.16
CA ARG A 31 7.96 5.00 -7.10
C ARG A 31 7.83 3.55 -6.65
N GLU A 32 7.83 3.34 -5.34
CA GLU A 32 7.52 2.04 -4.74
C GLU A 32 6.27 2.17 -3.86
N ASP A 33 5.33 1.25 -4.05
CA ASP A 33 4.07 1.18 -3.32
C ASP A 33 4.01 -0.13 -2.53
N TYR A 34 3.71 -0.03 -1.23
CA TYR A 34 3.63 -1.15 -0.31
C TYR A 34 2.26 -1.15 0.37
N GLU A 35 1.58 -2.29 0.33
CA GLU A 35 0.28 -2.47 0.96
C GLU A 35 0.22 -3.81 1.68
N PHE A 36 -0.09 -3.77 2.97
CA PHE A 36 -0.25 -4.94 3.81
C PHE A 36 -1.58 -4.83 4.57
N TYR A 37 -2.44 -5.82 4.41
CA TYR A 37 -3.73 -5.86 5.11
C TYR A 37 -4.13 -7.29 5.44
N MET A 38 -5.10 -7.39 6.35
CA MET A 38 -5.73 -8.63 6.75
C MET A 38 -7.24 -8.43 6.69
N GLU A 39 -7.94 -9.37 6.07
CA GLU A 39 -9.41 -9.40 6.03
C GLU A 39 -9.97 -10.07 7.29
N ASP A 40 -11.26 -9.82 7.58
CA ASP A 40 -11.97 -10.38 8.75
C ASP A 40 -11.98 -11.91 8.76
N ASP A 41 -11.83 -12.53 7.59
CA ASP A 41 -11.77 -13.98 7.46
C ASP A 41 -10.39 -14.57 7.79
N GLY A 42 -9.38 -13.74 8.12
CA GLY A 42 -8.01 -14.15 8.42
C GLY A 42 -7.09 -14.28 7.19
N THR A 43 -7.52 -13.79 6.02
CA THR A 43 -6.67 -13.73 4.83
C THR A 43 -5.69 -12.57 4.94
N PHE A 44 -4.39 -12.87 4.97
CA PHE A 44 -3.32 -11.87 4.93
C PHE A 44 -2.88 -11.62 3.49
N THR A 45 -2.71 -10.36 3.12
CA THR A 45 -2.19 -9.95 1.83
C THR A 45 -1.01 -9.01 1.98
N ALA A 46 0.07 -9.31 1.25
CA ALA A 46 1.23 -8.47 1.01
C ALA A 46 1.29 -8.11 -0.47
N ASN A 47 1.24 -6.82 -0.77
CA ASN A 47 1.22 -6.27 -2.12
C ASN A 47 2.35 -5.25 -2.27
N TYR A 48 3.12 -5.38 -3.34
CA TYR A 48 4.26 -4.52 -3.67
C TYR A 48 4.22 -4.16 -5.15
N GLY A 49 4.40 -2.87 -5.43
CA GLY A 49 4.53 -2.34 -6.78
C GLY A 49 5.75 -1.44 -6.88
N ALA A 50 6.42 -1.46 -8.03
CA ALA A 50 7.46 -0.49 -8.37
C ALA A 50 7.27 0.00 -9.79
N HIS A 51 7.28 1.32 -9.99
CA HIS A 51 7.11 1.95 -11.29
C HIS A 51 8.11 3.10 -11.51
N CYS A 52 8.82 3.06 -12.64
CA CYS A 52 9.68 4.16 -13.09
C CYS A 52 9.02 4.97 -14.21
N ASP A 53 8.88 6.27 -13.99
CA ASP A 53 8.26 7.20 -14.94
C ASP A 53 9.15 7.54 -16.14
N ARG A 54 10.49 7.44 -15.98
CA ARG A 54 11.46 7.75 -17.05
C ARG A 54 11.69 6.63 -18.04
N CYS A 55 11.85 5.39 -17.57
CA CYS A 55 12.16 4.25 -18.43
C CYS A 55 10.98 3.28 -18.61
N GLY A 56 9.86 3.51 -17.92
CA GLY A 56 8.67 2.67 -17.99
C GLY A 56 8.81 1.32 -17.27
N PHE A 57 9.88 1.13 -16.47
CA PHE A 57 10.02 -0.07 -15.65
C PHE A 57 8.80 -0.26 -14.75
N LYS A 58 8.33 -1.51 -14.66
CA LYS A 58 7.20 -1.92 -13.83
C LYS A 58 7.48 -3.28 -13.22
N HIS A 59 7.23 -3.41 -11.93
CA HIS A 59 7.22 -4.67 -11.20
C HIS A 59 6.00 -4.69 -10.28
N GLU A 60 5.30 -5.83 -10.25
CA GLU A 60 4.14 -6.05 -9.40
C GLU A 60 4.31 -7.41 -8.73
N PHE A 61 4.09 -7.44 -7.43
CA PHE A 61 4.13 -8.64 -6.61
C PHE A 61 2.94 -8.64 -5.67
N LYS A 62 2.19 -9.74 -5.65
CA LYS A 62 1.11 -9.97 -4.68
C LYS A 62 1.25 -11.36 -4.10
N HIS A 63 1.27 -11.43 -2.78
CA HIS A 63 1.20 -12.67 -2.02
C HIS A 63 -0.01 -12.61 -1.08
N THR A 64 -0.76 -13.70 -1.06
CA THR A 64 -1.92 -13.86 -0.19
C THR A 64 -1.86 -15.23 0.46
N GLU A 65 -2.05 -15.28 1.76
CA GLU A 65 -2.08 -16.53 2.53
C GLU A 65 -3.16 -16.51 3.61
N LYS A 66 -3.58 -17.70 4.02
CA LYS A 66 -4.54 -17.87 5.11
C LYS A 66 -3.78 -18.03 6.42
N VAL A 67 -3.97 -17.08 7.34
CA VAL A 67 -3.37 -17.19 8.67
C VAL A 67 -4.28 -18.09 9.52
N VAL A 68 -3.81 -19.30 9.79
CA VAL A 68 -4.44 -20.20 10.76
C VAL A 68 -3.73 -19.98 12.09
N VAL A 69 -4.43 -19.38 13.04
CA VAL A 69 -3.93 -19.15 14.42
C VAL A 69 -4.04 -20.43 15.23
#